data_AF-A0A3D1AG67-F1
#
_entry.id   AF-A0A3D1AG67-F1
#
_cell.length_a   1.000
_cell.length_b   1.000
_cell.length_c   1.000
_cell.angle_alpha   90.00
_cell.angle_beta   90.00
_cell.angle_gamma   90.00
#
_symmetry.space_group_name_H-M   'P 1'
#
loop_
_entity.id
_entity.type
_entity.pdbx_description
1 polymer ?
#
loop_
_entity_poly.entity_id
_entity_poly.type
_entity_poly.pdbx_seq_one_letter_code
_entity_poly.pdbx_strand_id
1 'polypeptide(L)'
;MIGMKRNLWLLAVCISFFSCTRQGYEKTQDGVVINLKQQQATDVKKIRLQVVNDRIVHVSATPQKEFSKEESLIIVPQTGKQPNFSVIETDHAVTLKTAALQVNVQRATGEITFADIHGNSILRENEGGGKTFTPVTVEGTQGYAMRQVFESPDDEAFYGLGQHQSDEFNYKGKNETLLQYNTKVSVPFVISNKNYGILWDNYSLSRFGDPREYAQLNENFKLYDAGGKEGGLSAVYTPAKEDAPVVERTENSIFYEDIKSTKNLPEKFPLYGSHVAYTGEIEPRESGTYRFYLYYAGYVKVYLNNELIVPERWRTAWNPNGYKFAVDMEAGKRTPVRIEWKPDGGESYLGLRALNPVAEEEQNKLSIDSEMGN
;
A
#
# COMPACT_ATOMS: atom_id res chain seq x y z
N MET A 1 -27.43 92.64 24.40
CA MET A 1 -27.42 91.49 23.47
C MET A 1 -26.09 91.47 22.74
N ILE A 2 -25.13 90.65 23.20
CA ILE A 2 -23.87 90.40 22.49
C ILE A 2 -23.69 88.88 22.52
N GLY A 3 -23.91 88.24 21.37
CA GLY A 3 -23.88 86.78 21.21
C GLY A 3 -22.47 86.29 20.88
N MET A 4 -21.97 85.38 21.70
CA MET A 4 -20.65 84.75 21.58
C MET A 4 -20.76 83.52 20.67
N LYS A 5 -20.10 83.53 19.50
CA LYS A 5 -20.02 82.38 18.58
C LYS A 5 -18.93 81.42 19.03
N ARG A 6 -19.28 80.16 19.28
CA ARG A 6 -18.37 79.06 19.65
C ARG A 6 -18.11 78.20 18.41
N ASN A 7 -16.92 78.29 17.82
CA ASN A 7 -16.48 77.43 16.72
C ASN A 7 -16.05 76.07 17.28
N LEU A 8 -16.74 75.01 16.87
CA LEU A 8 -16.43 73.62 17.19
C LEU A 8 -15.59 73.04 16.04
N TRP A 9 -14.31 72.74 16.29
CA TRP A 9 -13.47 72.01 15.35
C TRP A 9 -13.69 70.50 15.57
N LEU A 10 -14.25 69.83 14.57
CA LEU A 10 -14.37 68.36 14.52
C LEU A 10 -13.07 67.78 13.96
N LEU A 11 -12.31 67.09 14.82
CA LEU A 11 -11.15 66.30 14.45
C LEU A 11 -11.64 64.93 13.94
N ALA A 12 -11.54 64.70 12.63
CA ALA A 12 -11.86 63.39 12.03
C ALA A 12 -10.69 62.42 12.28
N VAL A 13 -10.90 61.44 13.17
CA VAL A 13 -9.98 60.33 13.39
C VAL A 13 -10.27 59.27 12.33
N CYS A 14 -9.39 59.14 11.34
CA CYS A 14 -9.39 58.00 10.42
C CYS A 14 -8.92 56.75 11.14
N ILE A 15 -9.86 55.87 11.51
CA ILE A 15 -9.58 54.53 12.00
C ILE A 15 -9.32 53.64 10.78
N SER A 16 -8.05 53.38 10.49
CA SER A 16 -7.64 52.39 9.48
C SER A 16 -7.89 50.99 10.04
N PHE A 17 -8.93 50.32 9.55
CA PHE A 17 -9.15 48.89 9.79
C PHE A 17 -8.10 48.08 9.01
N PHE A 18 -7.01 47.69 9.68
CA PHE A 18 -6.18 46.59 9.22
C PHE A 18 -7.00 45.30 9.38
N SER A 19 -7.66 44.87 8.32
CA SER A 19 -8.19 43.51 8.25
C SER A 19 -6.99 42.58 8.17
N CYS A 20 -6.61 41.95 9.27
CA CYS A 20 -5.74 40.78 9.24
C CYS A 20 -6.50 39.67 8.50
N THR A 21 -6.36 39.61 7.18
CA THR A 21 -6.63 38.37 6.44
C THR A 21 -5.72 37.32 7.04
N ARG A 22 -6.29 36.44 7.86
CA ARG A 22 -5.58 35.33 8.47
C ARG A 22 -5.06 34.47 7.33
N GLN A 23 -3.75 34.46 7.13
CA GLN A 23 -3.11 33.61 6.12
C GLN A 23 -3.61 32.18 6.30
N GLY A 24 -3.99 31.53 5.20
CA GLY A 24 -4.51 30.17 5.24
C GLY A 24 -3.43 29.11 5.44
N TYR A 25 -2.24 29.53 5.83
CA TYR A 25 -1.09 28.72 6.22
C TYR A 25 -0.27 29.48 7.29
N GLU A 26 0.58 28.76 8.01
CA GLU A 26 1.58 29.28 8.92
C GLU A 26 2.97 29.00 8.34
N LYS A 27 3.81 30.02 8.22
CA LYS A 27 5.20 29.85 7.77
C LYS A 27 6.09 29.44 8.95
N THR A 28 6.87 28.38 8.79
CA THR A 28 7.90 27.94 9.75
C THR A 28 9.29 28.35 9.29
N GLN A 29 10.33 28.02 10.07
CA GLN A 29 11.71 28.29 9.69
C GLN A 29 12.15 27.50 8.45
N ASP A 30 11.58 26.30 8.29
CA ASP A 30 11.94 25.30 7.29
C ASP A 30 10.81 25.00 6.29
N GLY A 31 9.66 25.67 6.37
CA GLY A 31 8.54 25.37 5.48
C GLY A 31 7.22 26.05 5.82
N VAL A 32 6.11 25.30 5.66
CA VAL A 32 4.75 25.78 5.91
C VAL A 32 3.85 24.71 6.53
N VAL A 33 2.88 25.15 7.34
CA VAL A 33 1.75 24.35 7.83
C VAL A 33 0.46 24.92 7.26
N ILE A 34 -0.30 24.11 6.54
CA ILE A 34 -1.54 24.48 5.87
C ILE A 34 -2.70 23.85 6.62
N ASN A 35 -3.69 24.67 7.00
CA ASN A 35 -4.88 24.21 7.69
C ASN A 35 -6.02 24.03 6.69
N LEU A 36 -6.61 22.84 6.67
CA LEU A 36 -7.72 22.47 5.81
C LEU A 36 -9.03 22.45 6.59
N LYS A 37 -10.14 22.66 5.86
CA LYS A 37 -11.48 22.51 6.43
C LYS A 37 -11.83 21.02 6.48
N GLN A 38 -11.85 20.49 7.68
CA GLN A 38 -12.23 19.10 7.97
C GLN A 38 -13.77 18.96 7.96
N GLN A 39 -14.32 18.00 7.22
CA GLN A 39 -15.77 17.69 7.26
C GLN A 39 -16.07 16.52 8.20
N GLN A 40 -15.18 15.52 8.24
CA GLN A 40 -15.25 14.34 9.10
C GLN A 40 -14.00 14.24 9.97
N ALA A 41 -14.10 13.56 11.12
CA ALA A 41 -13.01 13.47 12.08
C ALA A 41 -11.71 12.82 11.53
N THR A 42 -11.81 12.08 10.42
CA THR A 42 -10.72 11.40 9.73
C THR A 42 -10.21 12.15 8.50
N ASP A 43 -10.88 13.22 8.05
CA ASP A 43 -10.35 14.02 6.95
C ASP A 43 -9.09 14.75 7.40
N VAL A 44 -8.18 14.98 6.46
CA VAL A 44 -6.95 15.73 6.69
C VAL A 44 -7.29 17.13 7.21
N LYS A 45 -6.73 17.48 8.36
CA LYS A 45 -6.91 18.79 9.00
C LYS A 45 -5.70 19.69 8.80
N LYS A 46 -4.50 19.12 8.87
CA LYS A 46 -3.24 19.86 8.69
C LYS A 46 -2.33 19.12 7.71
N ILE A 47 -1.69 19.88 6.83
CA ILE A 47 -0.59 19.43 5.98
C ILE A 47 0.63 20.27 6.32
N ARG A 48 1.77 19.65 6.55
CA ARG A 48 3.06 20.31 6.76
C ARG A 48 3.99 19.95 5.61
N LEU A 49 4.56 20.96 4.98
CA LEU A 49 5.65 20.84 4.02
C LEU A 49 6.92 21.39 4.68
N GLN A 50 7.90 20.53 4.91
CA GLN A 50 9.22 20.91 5.42
C GLN A 50 10.25 20.74 4.33
N VAL A 51 10.94 21.82 3.97
CA VAL A 51 12.05 21.79 3.04
C VAL A 51 13.25 21.20 3.76
N VAL A 52 13.80 20.12 3.21
CA VAL A 52 15.06 19.53 3.70
C VAL A 52 16.22 20.14 2.93
N ASN A 53 16.07 20.23 1.59
CA ASN A 53 16.95 20.98 0.70
C ASN A 53 16.19 21.34 -0.58
N ASP A 54 16.87 21.90 -1.59
CA ASP A 54 16.22 22.35 -2.82
C ASP A 54 15.41 21.26 -3.57
N ARG A 55 15.72 19.97 -3.36
CA ARG A 55 15.10 18.83 -4.05
C ARG A 55 14.37 17.85 -3.14
N ILE A 56 14.31 18.11 -1.83
CA ILE A 56 13.69 17.21 -0.86
C ILE A 56 12.73 18.02 0.01
N VAL A 57 11.46 17.61 -0.02
CA VAL A 57 10.40 18.14 0.83
C VAL A 57 9.79 16.98 1.62
N HIS A 58 9.86 17.07 2.95
CA HIS A 58 9.16 16.17 3.85
C HIS A 58 7.70 16.63 3.99
N VAL A 59 6.78 15.73 3.68
CA VAL A 59 5.34 15.96 3.77
C VAL A 59 4.79 15.19 4.97
N SER A 60 4.09 15.89 5.86
CA SER A 60 3.29 15.26 6.92
C SER A 60 1.83 15.69 6.76
N ALA A 61 0.89 14.77 6.91
CA ALA A 61 -0.55 15.07 6.93
C ALA A 61 -1.20 14.39 8.13
N THR A 62 -2.15 15.08 8.78
CA THR A 62 -2.84 14.52 9.95
C THR A 62 -4.31 14.96 9.99
N PRO A 63 -5.23 14.08 10.41
CA PRO A 63 -6.60 14.46 10.76
C PRO A 63 -6.69 15.15 12.13
N GLN A 64 -5.61 15.11 12.92
CA GLN A 64 -5.57 15.67 14.27
C GLN A 64 -5.34 17.18 14.30
N LYS A 65 -5.50 17.75 15.49
CA LYS A 65 -5.22 19.17 15.73
C LYS A 65 -3.73 19.47 15.72
N GLU A 66 -2.88 18.54 16.11
CA GLU A 66 -1.43 18.71 16.15
C GLU A 66 -0.76 17.54 15.45
N PHE A 67 0.45 17.77 14.94
CA PHE A 67 1.28 16.68 14.42
C PHE A 67 1.85 15.86 15.58
N SER A 68 2.13 14.59 15.29
CA SER A 68 2.94 13.75 16.16
C SER A 68 4.27 14.43 16.50
N LYS A 69 4.74 14.20 17.73
CA LYS A 69 6.06 14.64 18.22
C LYS A 69 7.08 13.51 18.21
N GLU A 70 6.68 12.30 17.81
CA GLU A 70 7.59 11.18 17.69
C GLU A 70 8.69 11.50 16.67
N GLU A 71 9.91 11.12 17.01
CA GLU A 71 11.06 11.29 16.14
C GLU A 71 11.16 10.12 15.16
N SER A 72 11.64 10.41 13.95
CA SER A 72 11.88 9.38 12.94
C SER A 72 13.05 8.48 13.35
N LEU A 73 12.90 7.18 13.11
CA LEU A 73 13.98 6.19 13.25
C LEU A 73 14.93 6.16 12.04
N ILE A 74 14.53 6.74 10.91
CA ILE A 74 15.27 6.66 9.64
C ILE A 74 15.74 8.03 9.10
N ILE A 75 15.10 9.12 9.52
CA ILE A 75 15.49 10.48 9.14
C ILE A 75 16.41 11.06 10.22
N VAL A 76 17.67 11.27 9.87
CA VAL A 76 18.66 11.89 10.76
C VAL A 76 18.48 13.42 10.84
N PRO A 77 18.97 14.08 11.92
CA PRO A 77 18.98 15.53 12.01
C PRO A 77 19.68 16.17 10.82
N GLN A 78 19.06 17.22 10.27
CA GLN A 78 19.62 17.96 9.14
C GLN A 78 20.61 19.01 9.68
N THR A 79 21.90 18.84 9.39
CA THR A 79 22.99 19.72 9.86
C THR A 79 23.40 20.79 8.83
N GLY A 80 22.71 20.83 7.69
CA GLY A 80 22.98 21.75 6.60
C GLY A 80 22.51 23.19 6.87
N LYS A 81 22.81 24.06 5.91
CA LYS A 81 22.26 25.42 5.91
C LYS A 81 20.73 25.36 5.83
N GLN A 82 20.08 26.26 6.58
CA GLN A 82 18.63 26.47 6.47
C GLN A 82 18.22 26.66 5.00
N PRO A 83 17.20 25.92 4.52
CA PRO A 83 16.80 25.95 3.13
C PRO A 83 16.19 27.30 2.76
N ASN A 84 16.49 27.77 1.55
CA ASN A 84 15.83 28.95 1.01
C ASN A 84 14.55 28.53 0.31
N PHE A 85 13.42 29.11 0.72
CA PHE A 85 12.14 28.89 0.06
C PHE A 85 11.25 30.14 0.07
N SER A 86 10.34 30.19 -0.89
CA SER A 86 9.28 31.19 -0.96
C SER A 86 7.92 30.49 -0.93
N VAL A 87 6.88 31.25 -0.59
CA VAL A 87 5.51 30.74 -0.53
C VAL A 87 4.63 31.72 -1.30
N ILE A 88 3.81 31.18 -2.20
CA ILE A 88 2.80 31.94 -2.93
C ILE A 88 1.44 31.41 -2.50
N GLU A 89 0.57 32.31 -2.06
CA GLU A 89 -0.81 32.01 -1.68
C GLU A 89 -1.77 32.57 -2.72
N THR A 90 -2.75 31.76 -3.08
CA THR A 90 -3.94 32.16 -3.84
C THR A 90 -5.19 31.70 -3.09
N ASP A 91 -6.36 32.12 -3.57
CA ASP A 91 -7.65 31.68 -3.02
C ASP A 91 -7.85 30.16 -3.12
N HIS A 92 -7.16 29.50 -4.06
CA HIS A 92 -7.32 28.07 -4.33
C HIS A 92 -6.20 27.20 -3.78
N ALA A 93 -4.97 27.73 -3.67
CA ALA A 93 -3.80 26.92 -3.36
C ALA A 93 -2.73 27.67 -2.54
N VAL A 94 -1.89 26.88 -1.88
CA VAL A 94 -0.62 27.32 -1.29
C VAL A 94 0.52 26.63 -2.05
N THR A 95 1.45 27.39 -2.60
CA THR A 95 2.60 26.85 -3.33
C THR A 95 3.90 27.20 -2.61
N LEU A 96 4.62 26.18 -2.14
CA LEU A 96 5.97 26.30 -1.63
C LEU A 96 6.97 26.14 -2.79
N LYS A 97 7.97 27.03 -2.89
CA LYS A 97 8.99 26.99 -3.97
C LYS A 97 10.40 26.99 -3.40
N THR A 98 11.23 26.07 -3.88
CA THR A 98 12.68 26.03 -3.66
C THR A 98 13.43 26.45 -4.93
N ALA A 99 14.76 26.30 -4.98
CA ALA A 99 15.52 26.52 -6.21
C ALA A 99 15.28 25.43 -7.29
N ALA A 100 14.68 24.30 -6.95
CA ALA A 100 14.48 23.18 -7.90
C ALA A 100 13.04 22.64 -7.96
N LEU A 101 12.18 22.97 -7.01
CA LEU A 101 10.83 22.40 -6.89
C LEU A 101 9.76 23.46 -6.64
N GLN A 102 8.56 23.17 -7.13
CA GLN A 102 7.30 23.78 -6.73
C GLN A 102 6.40 22.71 -6.13
N VAL A 103 5.95 22.90 -4.89
CA VAL A 103 5.02 22.00 -4.19
C VAL A 103 3.73 22.76 -3.94
N ASN A 104 2.69 22.42 -4.69
CA ASN A 104 1.38 23.03 -4.63
C ASN A 104 0.43 22.18 -3.78
N VAL A 105 -0.31 22.81 -2.87
CA VAL A 105 -1.36 22.18 -2.07
C VAL A 105 -2.68 22.87 -2.36
N GLN A 106 -3.64 22.11 -2.87
CA GLN A 106 -5.00 22.60 -3.13
C GLN A 106 -5.77 22.75 -1.81
N ARG A 107 -6.34 23.92 -1.56
CA ARG A 107 -7.04 24.24 -0.30
C ARG A 107 -8.33 23.47 -0.09
N ALA A 108 -9.00 23.11 -1.19
CA ALA A 108 -10.29 22.44 -1.14
C ALA A 108 -10.16 20.96 -0.73
N THR A 109 -9.12 20.29 -1.22
CA THR A 109 -8.95 18.83 -1.10
C THR A 109 -7.73 18.43 -0.28
N GLY A 110 -6.73 19.30 -0.15
CA GLY A 110 -5.42 18.95 0.38
C GLY A 110 -4.54 18.16 -0.59
N GLU A 111 -4.95 18.04 -1.86
CA GLU A 111 -4.18 17.40 -2.92
C GLU A 111 -2.84 18.11 -3.12
N ILE A 112 -1.76 17.33 -3.20
CA ILE A 112 -0.40 17.82 -3.38
C ILE A 112 0.10 17.49 -4.78
N THR A 113 0.63 18.50 -5.48
CA THR A 113 1.37 18.34 -6.74
C THR A 113 2.80 18.83 -6.58
N PHE A 114 3.76 18.00 -6.95
CA PHE A 114 5.17 18.34 -7.11
C PHE A 114 5.44 18.65 -8.58
N ALA A 115 6.09 19.77 -8.84
CA ALA A 115 6.48 20.20 -10.17
C ALA A 115 7.90 20.77 -10.18
N ASP A 116 8.50 20.85 -11.36
CA ASP A 116 9.78 21.54 -11.56
C ASP A 116 9.61 23.07 -11.49
N ILE A 117 10.71 23.82 -11.65
CA ILE A 117 10.69 25.30 -11.62
C ILE A 117 9.94 25.95 -12.80
N HIS A 118 9.65 25.18 -13.84
CA HIS A 118 8.88 25.62 -15.01
C HIS A 118 7.38 25.28 -14.87
N GLY A 119 7.00 24.52 -13.84
CA GLY A 119 5.63 24.09 -13.58
C GLY A 119 5.26 22.76 -14.25
N ASN A 120 6.23 22.03 -14.81
CA ASN A 120 5.99 20.69 -15.32
C ASN A 120 5.79 19.73 -14.15
N SER A 121 4.68 18.98 -14.18
CA SER A 121 4.32 18.02 -13.12
C SER A 121 5.34 16.88 -13.05
N ILE A 122 5.80 16.58 -11.84
CA ILE A 122 6.69 15.45 -11.51
C ILE A 122 5.90 14.32 -10.84
N LEU A 123 5.10 14.66 -9.83
CA LEU A 123 4.29 13.73 -9.05
C LEU A 123 3.00 14.43 -8.62
N ARG A 124 1.86 13.77 -8.85
CA ARG A 124 0.54 14.28 -8.44
C ARG A 124 -0.12 13.28 -7.53
N GLU A 125 -0.60 13.75 -6.40
CA GLU A 125 -1.55 12.99 -5.62
C GLU A 125 -2.82 12.68 -6.43
N ASN A 126 -3.51 11.59 -6.05
CA ASN A 126 -4.77 11.17 -6.68
C ASN A 126 -5.77 12.32 -6.80
N GLU A 127 -6.42 12.42 -7.96
CA GLU A 127 -7.38 13.49 -8.23
C GLU A 127 -8.54 13.47 -7.22
N GLY A 128 -8.79 14.61 -6.58
CA GLY A 128 -9.80 14.73 -5.53
C GLY A 128 -9.30 14.37 -4.13
N GLY A 129 -8.02 13.98 -4.00
CA GLY A 129 -7.34 13.62 -2.75
C GLY A 129 -6.92 12.15 -2.74
N GLY A 130 -5.72 11.88 -2.23
CA GLY A 130 -5.15 10.54 -2.16
C GLY A 130 -4.86 10.06 -0.76
N LYS A 131 -5.25 10.81 0.28
CA LYS A 131 -5.02 10.50 1.69
C LYS A 131 -6.24 9.86 2.33
N THR A 132 -6.05 8.72 2.98
CA THR A 132 -7.09 8.08 3.82
C THR A 132 -6.52 7.78 5.20
N PHE A 133 -7.30 8.05 6.25
CA PHE A 133 -6.97 7.71 7.62
C PHE A 133 -8.13 6.92 8.23
N THR A 134 -7.84 5.76 8.81
CA THR A 134 -8.80 4.93 9.53
C THR A 134 -8.30 4.72 10.96
N PRO A 135 -9.05 5.13 12.00
CA PRO A 135 -8.61 4.97 13.38
C PRO A 135 -8.33 3.51 13.71
N VAL A 136 -7.18 3.24 14.34
CA VAL A 136 -6.83 1.92 14.85
C VAL A 136 -6.40 2.03 16.31
N THR A 137 -6.58 0.95 17.07
CA THR A 137 -6.08 0.85 18.45
C THR A 137 -5.44 -0.52 18.64
N VAL A 138 -4.17 -0.52 19.00
CA VAL A 138 -3.38 -1.73 19.24
C VAL A 138 -2.83 -1.66 20.66
N GLU A 139 -3.21 -2.62 21.49
CA GLU A 139 -2.76 -2.71 22.90
C GLU A 139 -2.97 -1.40 23.70
N GLY A 140 -4.04 -0.64 23.38
CA GLY A 140 -4.37 0.64 24.02
C GLY A 140 -3.69 1.86 23.40
N THR A 141 -2.75 1.67 22.46
CA THR A 141 -2.14 2.76 21.70
C THR A 141 -3.01 3.12 20.52
N GLN A 142 -3.38 4.41 20.41
CA GLN A 142 -4.19 4.94 19.33
C GLN A 142 -3.32 5.40 18.17
N GLY A 143 -3.81 5.21 16.95
CA GLY A 143 -3.19 5.70 15.73
C GLY A 143 -4.17 5.61 14.56
N TYR A 144 -3.63 5.61 13.35
CA TYR A 144 -4.38 5.43 12.12
C TYR A 144 -3.70 4.41 11.22
N ALA A 145 -4.49 3.49 10.66
CA ALA A 145 -4.15 2.91 9.37
C ALA A 145 -4.25 4.02 8.33
N MET A 146 -3.30 4.08 7.40
CA MET A 146 -3.20 5.19 6.47
C MET A 146 -2.85 4.73 5.06
N ARG A 147 -3.41 5.41 4.07
CA ARG A 147 -3.13 5.17 2.66
C ARG A 147 -2.85 6.50 1.97
N GLN A 148 -1.83 6.51 1.12
CA GLN A 148 -1.52 7.58 0.20
C GLN A 148 -1.52 7.05 -1.24
N VAL A 149 -2.27 7.70 -2.12
CA VAL A 149 -2.37 7.36 -3.54
C VAL A 149 -1.92 8.55 -4.39
N PHE A 150 -1.15 8.26 -5.44
CA PHE A 150 -0.70 9.20 -6.44
C PHE A 150 -1.08 8.72 -7.83
N GLU A 151 -1.39 9.67 -8.70
CA GLU A 151 -1.52 9.40 -10.13
C GLU A 151 -0.19 8.92 -10.69
N SER A 152 -0.25 8.04 -11.69
CA SER A 152 0.93 7.47 -12.31
C SER A 152 0.68 7.24 -13.80
N PRO A 153 1.37 7.95 -14.70
CA PRO A 153 1.18 7.79 -16.14
C PRO A 153 1.60 6.39 -16.61
N ASP A 154 1.11 5.97 -17.78
CA ASP A 154 1.31 4.62 -18.32
C ASP A 154 2.79 4.27 -18.53
N ASP A 155 3.62 5.27 -18.84
CA ASP A 155 5.05 5.11 -19.10
C ASP A 155 5.94 5.29 -17.86
N GLU A 156 5.33 5.29 -16.66
CA GLU A 156 6.04 5.29 -15.38
C GLU A 156 6.45 3.88 -14.94
N ALA A 157 7.63 3.78 -14.34
CA ALA A 157 8.19 2.54 -13.80
C ALA A 157 8.71 2.75 -12.38
N PHE A 158 8.52 1.76 -11.52
CA PHE A 158 8.84 1.84 -10.09
C PHE A 158 9.89 0.79 -9.66
N TYR A 159 10.87 1.20 -8.88
CA TYR A 159 11.98 0.36 -8.42
C TYR A 159 12.29 0.61 -6.94
N GLY A 160 13.02 -0.31 -6.29
CA GLY A 160 13.39 -0.17 -4.88
C GLY A 160 12.57 -1.11 -4.00
N LEU A 161 11.90 -0.56 -2.98
CA LEU A 161 11.12 -1.28 -1.95
C LEU A 161 11.92 -2.24 -1.06
N GLY A 162 13.18 -2.52 -1.39
CA GLY A 162 14.09 -3.38 -0.62
C GLY A 162 14.50 -4.64 -1.39
N GLN A 163 14.60 -5.76 -0.68
CA GLN A 163 14.95 -7.07 -1.22
C GLN A 163 13.74 -8.01 -1.15
N HIS A 164 13.20 -8.34 -2.32
CA HIS A 164 12.03 -9.19 -2.49
C HIS A 164 12.34 -10.47 -3.26
N GLN A 165 11.51 -11.49 -3.07
CA GLN A 165 11.83 -12.87 -3.48
C GLN A 165 10.86 -13.46 -4.52
N SER A 166 10.00 -12.60 -5.08
CA SER A 166 9.01 -12.99 -6.11
C SER A 166 9.47 -12.71 -7.54
N ASP A 167 10.76 -12.41 -7.75
CA ASP A 167 11.37 -12.16 -9.07
C ASP A 167 10.74 -11.00 -9.84
N GLU A 168 10.11 -10.06 -9.12
CA GLU A 168 9.49 -8.88 -9.72
C GLU A 168 10.53 -7.79 -9.97
N PHE A 169 10.51 -7.25 -11.19
CA PHE A 169 11.29 -6.09 -11.60
C PHE A 169 10.35 -5.11 -12.31
N ASN A 170 10.50 -3.81 -12.02
CA ASN A 170 9.49 -2.77 -12.26
C ASN A 170 8.14 -3.06 -11.56
N TYR A 171 7.85 -2.32 -10.48
CA TYR A 171 6.66 -2.46 -9.66
C TYR A 171 5.40 -1.74 -10.19
N LYS A 172 5.44 -1.10 -11.37
CA LYS A 172 4.23 -0.53 -12.00
C LYS A 172 3.17 -1.62 -12.16
N GLY A 173 1.97 -1.36 -11.63
CA GLY A 173 0.85 -2.29 -11.68
C GLY A 173 1.02 -3.56 -10.83
N LYS A 174 2.03 -3.64 -9.96
CA LYS A 174 2.33 -4.79 -9.09
C LYS A 174 2.07 -4.46 -7.62
N ASN A 175 2.04 -5.51 -6.79
CA ASN A 175 1.73 -5.41 -5.36
C ASN A 175 2.85 -6.02 -4.53
N GLU A 176 3.27 -5.35 -3.47
CA GLU A 176 4.26 -5.87 -2.53
C GLU A 176 3.92 -5.52 -1.08
N THR A 177 3.97 -6.51 -0.20
CA THR A 177 3.75 -6.32 1.24
C THR A 177 5.08 -6.05 1.90
N LEU A 178 5.29 -4.85 2.41
CA LEU A 178 6.50 -4.43 3.09
C LEU A 178 6.50 -4.92 4.55
N LEU A 179 7.00 -6.14 4.75
CA LEU A 179 7.26 -6.75 6.06
C LEU A 179 8.68 -7.34 6.11
N GLN A 180 9.16 -7.63 7.32
CA GLN A 180 10.45 -8.28 7.52
C GLN A 180 10.27 -9.79 7.67
N TYR A 181 10.98 -10.57 6.87
CA TYR A 181 10.99 -12.04 6.97
C TYR A 181 12.33 -12.58 6.48
N ASN A 182 12.68 -13.82 6.83
CA ASN A 182 13.91 -14.42 6.33
C ASN A 182 13.95 -14.36 4.79
N THR A 183 15.06 -13.88 4.23
CA THR A 183 15.28 -13.58 2.79
C THR A 183 14.56 -12.35 2.22
N LYS A 184 13.58 -11.76 2.94
CA LYS A 184 12.80 -10.58 2.52
C LYS A 184 13.10 -9.38 3.42
N VAL A 185 13.66 -8.33 2.85
CA VAL A 185 14.00 -7.09 3.58
C VAL A 185 13.22 -5.95 2.99
N SER A 186 12.35 -5.34 3.78
CA SER A 186 11.56 -4.19 3.33
C SER A 186 12.30 -2.89 3.63
N VAL A 187 12.49 -2.07 2.59
CA VAL A 187 13.02 -0.70 2.67
C VAL A 187 11.99 0.20 1.99
N PRO A 188 11.21 1.02 2.71
CA PRO A 188 10.08 1.76 2.17
C PRO A 188 10.52 2.99 1.36
N PHE A 189 11.39 2.78 0.37
CA PHE A 189 11.89 3.77 -0.57
C PHE A 189 11.63 3.29 -2.00
N VAL A 190 10.80 4.02 -2.72
CA VAL A 190 10.49 3.75 -4.14
C VAL A 190 11.09 4.83 -5.02
N ILE A 191 11.65 4.44 -6.15
CA ILE A 191 12.26 5.31 -7.16
C ILE A 191 11.45 5.18 -8.44
N SER A 192 11.13 6.30 -9.06
CA SER A 192 10.46 6.37 -10.36
C SER A 192 11.44 6.65 -11.49
N ASN A 193 11.17 6.13 -12.70
CA ASN A 193 11.86 6.55 -13.92
C ASN A 193 11.57 8.02 -14.31
N LYS A 194 10.65 8.71 -13.61
CA LYS A 194 10.33 10.13 -13.77
C LYS A 194 11.20 11.06 -12.91
N ASN A 195 12.38 10.59 -12.48
CA ASN A 195 13.39 11.35 -11.74
C ASN A 195 12.94 11.86 -10.36
N TYR A 196 12.10 11.09 -9.67
CA TYR A 196 11.77 11.31 -8.26
C TYR A 196 11.83 9.99 -7.46
N GLY A 197 11.85 10.11 -6.13
CA GLY A 197 11.65 8.99 -5.23
C GLY A 197 10.82 9.39 -4.02
N ILE A 198 10.18 8.42 -3.38
CA ILE A 198 9.39 8.60 -2.16
C ILE A 198 10.00 7.72 -1.08
N LEU A 199 10.43 8.35 0.02
CA LEU A 199 10.70 7.67 1.28
C LEU A 199 9.43 7.71 2.12
N TRP A 200 8.89 6.53 2.42
CA TRP A 200 7.71 6.38 3.25
C TRP A 200 8.14 6.05 4.68
N ASP A 201 8.11 7.07 5.55
CA ASP A 201 8.56 6.96 6.94
C ASP A 201 7.48 6.35 7.83
N ASN A 202 7.36 5.03 7.76
CA ASN A 202 6.47 4.23 8.59
C ASN A 202 7.13 2.88 8.95
N TYR A 203 6.92 2.41 10.18
CA TYR A 203 7.56 1.20 10.71
C TYR A 203 6.63 0.00 10.84
N SER A 204 5.33 0.21 10.62
CA SER A 204 4.32 -0.84 10.63
C SER A 204 4.34 -1.60 9.29
N LEU A 205 3.67 -2.75 9.24
CA LEU A 205 3.47 -3.45 7.96
C LEU A 205 2.84 -2.49 6.96
N SER A 206 3.49 -2.38 5.81
CA SER A 206 3.04 -1.50 4.74
C SER A 206 2.77 -2.29 3.47
N ARG A 207 2.04 -1.73 2.51
CA ARG A 207 1.77 -2.34 1.20
C ARG A 207 1.99 -1.33 0.10
N PHE A 208 2.76 -1.70 -0.91
CA PHE A 208 2.84 -1.00 -2.18
C PHE A 208 1.84 -1.62 -3.16
N GLY A 209 1.08 -0.78 -3.87
CA GLY A 209 0.01 -1.19 -4.79
C GLY A 209 -1.32 -1.40 -4.06
N ASP A 210 -1.90 -2.59 -4.22
CA ASP A 210 -3.18 -2.95 -3.62
C ASP A 210 -3.10 -2.97 -2.07
N PRO A 211 -3.96 -2.22 -1.36
CA PRO A 211 -3.95 -2.16 0.11
C PRO A 211 -4.56 -3.42 0.76
N ARG A 212 -5.24 -4.28 -0.01
CA ARG A 212 -5.94 -5.45 0.51
C ARG A 212 -4.98 -6.59 0.78
N GLU A 213 -5.37 -7.46 1.70
CA GLU A 213 -4.69 -8.74 1.87
C GLU A 213 -5.12 -9.73 0.77
N TYR A 214 -4.21 -10.60 0.36
CA TYR A 214 -4.57 -11.72 -0.51
C TYR A 214 -5.54 -12.64 0.24
N ALA A 215 -6.71 -12.86 -0.33
CA ALA A 215 -7.75 -13.71 0.22
C ALA A 215 -7.52 -15.19 -0.16
N GLN A 216 -8.02 -16.12 0.66
CA GLN A 216 -8.02 -17.54 0.33
C GLN A 216 -8.86 -17.81 -0.93
N LEU A 217 -8.60 -18.92 -1.62
CA LEU A 217 -9.27 -19.22 -2.88
C LEU A 217 -10.81 -19.25 -2.75
N ASN A 218 -11.35 -19.84 -1.69
CA ASN A 218 -12.80 -19.92 -1.45
C ASN A 218 -13.48 -18.57 -1.18
N GLU A 219 -12.72 -17.52 -0.88
CA GLU A 219 -13.27 -16.19 -0.68
C GLU A 219 -13.56 -15.50 -2.04
N ASN A 220 -12.69 -15.75 -3.03
CA ASN A 220 -12.76 -15.17 -4.37
C ASN A 220 -13.44 -16.07 -5.41
N PHE A 221 -13.40 -17.39 -5.21
CA PHE A 221 -13.82 -18.38 -6.19
C PHE A 221 -14.81 -19.37 -5.57
N LYS A 222 -15.77 -19.84 -6.37
CA LYS A 222 -16.38 -21.15 -6.07
C LYS A 222 -15.38 -22.23 -6.46
N LEU A 223 -15.28 -23.27 -5.62
CA LEU A 223 -14.34 -24.36 -5.80
C LEU A 223 -15.10 -25.64 -6.14
N TYR A 224 -14.64 -26.35 -7.16
CA TYR A 224 -15.19 -27.62 -7.60
C TYR A 224 -14.13 -28.70 -7.49
N ASP A 225 -14.50 -29.88 -7.00
CA ASP A 225 -13.59 -31.01 -6.87
C ASP A 225 -13.31 -31.66 -8.24
N ALA A 226 -12.46 -32.69 -8.29
CA ALA A 226 -12.13 -33.37 -9.56
C ALA A 226 -13.35 -34.05 -10.23
N GLY A 227 -14.44 -34.28 -9.50
CA GLY A 227 -15.71 -34.78 -10.01
C GLY A 227 -16.69 -33.67 -10.40
N GLY A 228 -16.31 -32.40 -10.26
CA GLY A 228 -17.15 -31.23 -10.56
C GLY A 228 -18.15 -30.86 -9.46
N LYS A 229 -18.04 -31.44 -8.26
CA LYS A 229 -18.91 -31.12 -7.13
C LYS A 229 -18.40 -29.88 -6.41
N GLU A 230 -19.29 -28.92 -6.16
CA GLU A 230 -18.97 -27.70 -5.43
C GLU A 230 -18.60 -27.97 -3.96
N GLY A 231 -17.63 -27.21 -3.44
CA GLY A 231 -17.30 -27.17 -2.01
C GLY A 231 -15.80 -27.17 -1.71
N GLY A 232 -14.94 -27.49 -2.67
CA GLY A 232 -13.49 -27.53 -2.49
C GLY A 232 -12.79 -28.28 -3.61
N LEU A 233 -11.45 -28.33 -3.57
CA LEU A 233 -10.63 -29.10 -4.50
C LEU A 233 -10.45 -30.53 -3.98
N SER A 234 -10.30 -31.51 -4.87
CA SER A 234 -9.85 -32.86 -4.47
C SER A 234 -8.37 -32.81 -4.09
N ALA A 235 -8.02 -33.35 -2.93
CA ALA A 235 -6.66 -33.48 -2.45
C ALA A 235 -6.30 -34.96 -2.27
N VAL A 236 -5.20 -35.38 -2.90
CA VAL A 236 -4.64 -36.74 -2.79
C VAL A 236 -3.26 -36.67 -2.15
N TYR A 237 -3.16 -37.20 -0.94
CA TYR A 237 -1.94 -37.26 -0.14
C TYR A 237 -1.34 -38.66 -0.26
N THR A 238 -0.26 -38.79 -1.02
CA THR A 238 0.43 -40.06 -1.28
C THR A 238 1.70 -40.14 -0.40
N PRO A 239 1.77 -41.06 0.57
CA PRO A 239 2.93 -41.16 1.45
C PRO A 239 4.15 -41.76 0.75
N ALA A 240 5.35 -41.53 1.30
CA ALA A 240 6.58 -42.09 0.76
C ALA A 240 6.68 -43.61 0.93
N LYS A 241 6.12 -44.14 2.02
CA LYS A 241 6.16 -45.56 2.37
C LYS A 241 4.81 -46.21 2.10
N GLU A 242 4.83 -47.41 1.52
CA GLU A 242 3.64 -48.17 1.13
C GLU A 242 2.80 -48.67 2.32
N ASP A 243 3.36 -48.67 3.54
CA ASP A 243 2.65 -49.07 4.76
C ASP A 243 1.75 -47.97 5.35
N ALA A 244 1.91 -46.72 4.90
CA ALA A 244 1.01 -45.63 5.23
C ALA A 244 -0.11 -45.53 4.17
N PRO A 245 -1.38 -45.28 4.58
CA PRO A 245 -2.47 -45.17 3.64
C PRO A 245 -2.40 -43.86 2.84
N VAL A 246 -2.82 -43.93 1.57
CA VAL A 246 -3.18 -42.73 0.79
C VAL A 246 -4.38 -42.07 1.47
N VAL A 247 -4.33 -40.74 1.60
CA VAL A 247 -5.46 -39.96 2.12
C VAL A 247 -6.06 -39.14 0.99
N GLU A 248 -7.35 -39.31 0.76
CA GLU A 248 -8.13 -38.51 -0.20
C GLU A 248 -9.18 -37.71 0.56
N ARG A 249 -9.25 -36.40 0.33
CA ARG A 249 -10.29 -35.54 0.91
C ARG A 249 -10.56 -34.32 0.05
N THR A 250 -11.68 -33.66 0.30
CA THR A 250 -12.00 -32.36 -0.30
C THR A 250 -11.45 -31.24 0.57
N GLU A 251 -10.75 -30.28 -0.04
CA GLU A 251 -10.15 -29.12 0.62
C GLU A 251 -10.84 -27.86 0.14
N ASN A 252 -11.54 -27.18 1.04
CA ASN A 252 -12.14 -25.89 0.73
C ASN A 252 -11.15 -24.72 0.86
N SER A 253 -9.91 -24.99 1.29
CA SER A 253 -8.85 -24.00 1.40
C SER A 253 -7.48 -24.65 1.22
N ILE A 254 -6.61 -24.01 0.43
CA ILE A 254 -5.20 -24.35 0.32
C ILE A 254 -4.42 -23.27 1.07
N PHE A 255 -4.39 -23.40 2.39
CA PHE A 255 -3.78 -22.41 3.29
C PHE A 255 -3.15 -23.10 4.51
N TYR A 256 -1.86 -23.42 4.36
CA TYR A 256 -1.00 -24.03 5.37
C TYR A 256 0.30 -23.21 5.45
N GLU A 257 0.17 -21.91 5.72
CA GLU A 257 1.26 -20.92 5.63
C GLU A 257 1.99 -20.67 6.96
N ASP A 258 1.47 -21.18 8.08
CA ASP A 258 2.01 -20.95 9.43
C ASP A 258 1.70 -22.13 10.38
N ILE A 259 2.27 -22.09 11.58
CA ILE A 259 2.18 -23.18 12.59
C ILE A 259 0.73 -23.47 13.03
N LYS A 260 -0.18 -22.50 12.94
CA LYS A 260 -1.60 -22.70 13.27
C LYS A 260 -2.31 -23.33 12.08
N SER A 261 -2.11 -22.81 10.87
CA SER A 261 -2.80 -23.27 9.67
C SER A 261 -2.33 -24.65 9.19
N THR A 262 -1.08 -25.04 9.41
CA THR A 262 -0.58 -26.39 9.09
C THR A 262 -1.26 -27.50 9.87
N LYS A 263 -1.91 -27.20 11.00
CA LYS A 263 -2.73 -28.18 11.76
C LYS A 263 -3.96 -28.67 10.98
N ASN A 264 -4.36 -27.97 9.92
CA ASN A 264 -5.46 -28.38 9.06
C ASN A 264 -5.06 -29.47 8.05
N LEU A 265 -3.76 -29.78 7.90
CA LEU A 265 -3.29 -30.93 7.12
C LEU A 265 -3.82 -32.25 7.71
N PRO A 266 -3.85 -33.36 6.95
CA PRO A 266 -4.35 -34.62 7.48
C PRO A 266 -3.58 -35.05 8.73
N GLU A 267 -4.31 -35.29 9.82
CA GLU A 267 -3.69 -35.68 11.08
C GLU A 267 -2.84 -36.94 10.92
N LYS A 268 -1.62 -36.92 11.48
CA LYS A 268 -0.66 -38.05 11.48
C LYS A 268 -0.20 -38.51 10.09
N PHE A 269 -0.48 -37.76 9.02
CA PHE A 269 0.05 -38.09 7.70
C PHE A 269 1.55 -37.76 7.61
N PRO A 270 2.41 -38.68 7.15
CA PRO A 270 3.85 -38.45 7.08
C PRO A 270 4.22 -37.58 5.86
N LEU A 271 4.38 -36.27 6.08
CA LEU A 271 4.70 -35.31 5.01
C LEU A 271 6.07 -35.55 4.36
N TYR A 272 7.07 -35.99 5.14
CA TYR A 272 8.44 -36.16 4.63
C TYR A 272 8.50 -37.23 3.54
N GLY A 273 8.95 -36.83 2.34
CA GLY A 273 9.00 -37.69 1.15
C GLY A 273 7.65 -37.94 0.47
N SER A 274 6.55 -37.39 1.00
CA SER A 274 5.22 -37.54 0.38
C SER A 274 5.06 -36.71 -0.89
N HIS A 275 4.00 -37.02 -1.64
CA HIS A 275 3.52 -36.23 -2.77
C HIS A 275 2.04 -35.90 -2.55
N VAL A 276 1.67 -34.63 -2.73
CA VAL A 276 0.31 -34.14 -2.58
C VAL A 276 -0.13 -33.49 -3.88
N ALA A 277 -1.31 -33.84 -4.36
CA ALA A 277 -1.94 -33.22 -5.52
C ALA A 277 -3.28 -32.62 -5.11
N TYR A 278 -3.47 -31.33 -5.41
CA TYR A 278 -4.76 -30.64 -5.32
C TYR A 278 -5.28 -30.42 -6.73
N THR A 279 -6.48 -30.91 -7.04
CA THR A 279 -7.07 -30.87 -8.39
C THR A 279 -8.55 -30.52 -8.35
N GLY A 280 -8.99 -29.70 -9.29
CA GLY A 280 -10.40 -29.33 -9.43
C GLY A 280 -10.55 -28.14 -10.37
N GLU A 281 -11.57 -27.32 -10.12
CA GLU A 281 -11.81 -26.09 -10.89
C GLU A 281 -12.09 -24.92 -9.96
N ILE A 282 -11.70 -23.72 -10.39
CA ILE A 282 -12.06 -22.46 -9.75
C ILE A 282 -12.99 -21.65 -10.67
N GLU A 283 -14.04 -21.06 -10.10
CA GLU A 283 -14.99 -20.21 -10.82
C GLU A 283 -15.00 -18.81 -10.17
N PRO A 284 -14.49 -17.78 -10.86
CA PRO A 284 -14.45 -16.42 -10.33
C PRO A 284 -15.85 -15.80 -10.31
N ARG A 285 -16.08 -14.90 -9.36
CA ARG A 285 -17.32 -14.11 -9.29
C ARG A 285 -17.31 -12.88 -10.19
N GLU A 286 -16.13 -12.41 -10.58
CA GLU A 286 -15.92 -11.17 -11.34
C GLU A 286 -14.98 -11.46 -12.52
N SER A 287 -15.10 -10.69 -13.59
CA SER A 287 -14.18 -10.76 -14.73
C SER A 287 -13.02 -9.78 -14.53
N GLY A 288 -11.82 -10.18 -14.94
CA GLY A 288 -10.64 -9.34 -14.96
C GLY A 288 -9.39 -10.07 -14.48
N THR A 289 -8.33 -9.30 -14.23
CA THR A 289 -7.03 -9.84 -13.82
C THR A 289 -7.01 -10.17 -12.33
N TYR A 290 -6.99 -11.46 -12.01
CA TYR A 290 -6.71 -11.97 -10.68
C TYR A 290 -5.20 -12.03 -10.45
N ARG A 291 -4.75 -11.62 -9.26
CA ARG A 291 -3.33 -11.65 -8.87
C ARG A 291 -3.16 -12.69 -7.77
N PHE A 292 -2.44 -13.76 -8.08
CA PHE A 292 -2.22 -14.88 -7.18
C PHE A 292 -0.91 -14.73 -6.42
N TYR A 293 -0.92 -15.21 -5.17
CA TYR A 293 0.23 -15.34 -4.30
C TYR A 293 0.35 -16.80 -3.85
N LEU A 294 1.40 -17.46 -4.30
CA LEU A 294 1.79 -18.81 -3.89
C LEU A 294 2.82 -18.71 -2.76
N TYR A 295 2.46 -19.23 -1.59
CA TYR A 295 3.38 -19.46 -0.49
C TYR A 295 3.82 -20.92 -0.48
N TYR A 296 5.13 -21.20 -0.44
CA TYR A 296 5.61 -22.57 -0.60
C TYR A 296 6.92 -22.85 0.12
N ALA A 297 7.02 -24.06 0.67
CA ALA A 297 8.26 -24.77 0.94
C ALA A 297 8.16 -26.20 0.37
N GLY A 298 9.28 -26.91 0.28
CA GLY A 298 9.37 -28.12 -0.54
C GLY A 298 9.27 -27.81 -2.03
N TYR A 299 9.03 -28.84 -2.85
CA TYR A 299 8.87 -28.68 -4.30
C TYR A 299 7.41 -28.37 -4.63
N VAL A 300 7.14 -27.38 -5.48
CA VAL A 300 5.79 -27.03 -5.90
C VAL A 300 5.71 -26.72 -7.40
N LYS A 301 4.60 -27.11 -8.03
CA LYS A 301 4.17 -26.67 -9.36
C LYS A 301 2.71 -26.25 -9.30
N VAL A 302 2.34 -25.24 -10.09
CA VAL A 302 0.94 -24.81 -10.24
C VAL A 302 0.57 -24.78 -11.70
N TYR A 303 -0.56 -25.39 -12.01
CA TYR A 303 -1.18 -25.39 -13.32
C TYR A 303 -2.54 -24.72 -13.21
N LEU A 304 -2.86 -23.91 -14.21
CA LEU A 304 -4.17 -23.30 -14.36
C LEU A 304 -4.58 -23.40 -15.83
N ASN A 305 -5.83 -23.75 -16.10
CA ASN A 305 -6.32 -24.04 -17.43
C ASN A 305 -5.43 -25.05 -18.19
N ASN A 306 -4.96 -26.08 -17.47
CA ASN A 306 -4.03 -27.11 -17.98
C ASN A 306 -2.64 -26.61 -18.43
N GLU A 307 -2.31 -25.32 -18.24
CA GLU A 307 -0.99 -24.76 -18.53
C GLU A 307 -0.14 -24.67 -17.25
N LEU A 308 1.16 -24.92 -17.37
CA LEU A 308 2.11 -24.77 -16.26
C LEU A 308 2.41 -23.30 -16.03
N ILE A 309 1.70 -22.66 -15.09
CA ILE A 309 1.85 -21.24 -14.75
C ILE A 309 3.03 -21.00 -13.82
N VAL A 310 3.24 -21.90 -12.85
CA VAL A 310 4.39 -21.86 -11.96
C VAL A 310 5.24 -23.12 -12.20
N PRO A 311 6.35 -23.01 -12.96
CA PRO A 311 7.34 -24.07 -13.08
C PRO A 311 7.86 -24.50 -11.71
N GLU A 312 8.51 -25.66 -11.64
CA GLU A 312 8.96 -26.22 -10.36
C GLU A 312 9.78 -25.21 -9.57
N ARG A 313 9.31 -24.91 -8.35
CA ARG A 313 10.06 -24.12 -7.38
C ARG A 313 10.36 -24.98 -6.18
N TRP A 314 11.48 -24.69 -5.52
CA TRP A 314 11.85 -25.36 -4.29
C TRP A 314 12.39 -24.38 -3.25
N ARG A 315 12.07 -24.66 -1.99
CA ARG A 315 12.71 -24.11 -0.80
C ARG A 315 12.82 -25.22 0.24
N THR A 316 13.83 -25.16 1.10
CA THR A 316 13.88 -26.01 2.29
C THR A 316 12.59 -25.85 3.11
N ALA A 317 12.08 -26.94 3.66
CA ALA A 317 10.75 -27.03 4.27
C ALA A 317 10.48 -25.99 5.38
N TRP A 318 11.52 -25.60 6.12
CA TRP A 318 11.43 -24.66 7.24
C TRP A 318 11.54 -23.17 6.84
N ASN A 319 11.88 -22.85 5.59
CA ASN A 319 12.03 -21.46 5.12
C ASN A 319 11.24 -21.19 3.84
N PRO A 320 9.90 -21.18 3.94
CA PRO A 320 9.02 -20.93 2.79
C PRO A 320 9.30 -19.59 2.12
N ASN A 321 8.81 -19.46 0.89
CA ASN A 321 8.92 -18.24 0.09
C ASN A 321 7.59 -17.91 -0.61
N GLY A 322 7.48 -16.68 -1.11
CA GLY A 322 6.38 -16.22 -1.94
C GLY A 322 6.74 -16.14 -3.42
N TYR A 323 5.84 -16.60 -4.29
CA TYR A 323 5.89 -16.38 -5.74
C TYR A 323 4.55 -15.85 -6.23
N LYS A 324 4.56 -14.93 -7.20
CA LYS A 324 3.36 -14.23 -7.67
C LYS A 324 3.15 -14.49 -9.16
N PHE A 325 1.90 -14.52 -9.57
CA PHE A 325 1.51 -14.56 -10.98
C PHE A 325 0.13 -13.92 -11.14
N ALA A 326 -0.22 -13.51 -12.35
CA ALA A 326 -1.52 -12.90 -12.65
C ALA A 326 -2.18 -13.62 -13.82
N VAL A 327 -3.50 -13.73 -13.79
CA VAL A 327 -4.29 -14.42 -14.82
C VAL A 327 -5.59 -13.67 -15.03
N ASP A 328 -5.92 -13.44 -16.31
CA ASP A 328 -7.23 -12.93 -16.68
C ASP A 328 -8.26 -14.04 -16.62
N MET A 329 -9.35 -13.78 -15.91
CA MET A 329 -10.43 -14.75 -15.73
C MET A 329 -11.79 -14.12 -16.03
N GLU A 330 -12.75 -14.95 -16.40
CA GLU A 330 -14.10 -14.54 -16.78
C GLU A 330 -15.10 -15.02 -15.72
N ALA A 331 -15.93 -14.11 -15.22
CA ALA A 331 -16.96 -14.41 -14.21
C ALA A 331 -17.81 -15.61 -14.63
N GLY A 332 -18.01 -16.56 -13.71
CA GLY A 332 -18.83 -17.76 -13.95
C GLY A 332 -18.17 -18.82 -14.84
N LYS A 333 -16.97 -18.58 -15.38
CA LYS A 333 -16.23 -19.57 -16.17
C LYS A 333 -15.35 -20.43 -15.26
N ARG A 334 -15.67 -21.72 -15.17
CA ARG A 334 -14.84 -22.70 -14.47
C ARG A 334 -13.51 -22.88 -15.18
N THR A 335 -12.43 -22.82 -14.42
CA THR A 335 -11.07 -22.98 -14.91
C THR A 335 -10.37 -24.10 -14.14
N PRO A 336 -9.88 -25.15 -14.81
CA PRO A 336 -9.15 -26.23 -14.15
C PRO A 336 -7.92 -25.71 -13.40
N VAL A 337 -7.74 -26.14 -12.15
CA VAL A 337 -6.57 -25.83 -11.32
C VAL A 337 -5.93 -27.13 -10.85
N ARG A 338 -4.59 -27.16 -10.85
CA ARG A 338 -3.83 -28.25 -10.26
C ARG A 338 -2.59 -27.74 -9.55
N ILE A 339 -2.38 -28.18 -8.32
CA ILE A 339 -1.18 -27.90 -7.52
C ILE A 339 -0.51 -29.22 -7.21
N GLU A 340 0.75 -29.37 -7.59
CA GLU A 340 1.57 -30.53 -7.22
C GLU A 340 2.58 -30.08 -6.16
N TRP A 341 2.63 -30.76 -5.03
CA TRP A 341 3.45 -30.38 -3.88
C TRP A 341 4.19 -31.59 -3.31
N LYS A 342 5.50 -31.45 -3.08
CA LYS A 342 6.32 -32.40 -2.32
C LYS A 342 6.85 -31.66 -1.09
N PRO A 343 6.31 -31.91 0.12
CA PRO A 343 6.62 -31.12 1.31
C PRO A 343 8.12 -31.05 1.68
N ASP A 344 8.88 -32.11 1.39
CA ASP A 344 10.33 -32.20 1.64
C ASP A 344 10.73 -31.95 3.11
N GLY A 345 9.80 -32.19 4.03
CA GLY A 345 9.92 -31.90 5.46
C GLY A 345 8.87 -32.64 6.27
N GLY A 346 9.17 -32.93 7.54
CA GLY A 346 8.15 -33.39 8.49
C GLY A 346 7.12 -32.31 8.82
N GLU A 347 7.55 -31.04 8.72
CA GLU A 347 6.73 -29.84 8.67
C GLU A 347 7.12 -29.07 7.42
N SER A 348 6.13 -28.51 6.72
CA SER A 348 6.33 -27.72 5.50
C SER A 348 5.09 -26.86 5.24
N TYR A 349 5.16 -25.97 4.26
CA TYR A 349 4.16 -24.93 4.05
C TYR A 349 3.70 -24.86 2.60
N LEU A 350 2.40 -24.65 2.42
CA LEU A 350 1.80 -24.43 1.12
C LEU A 350 0.57 -23.52 1.29
N GLY A 351 0.47 -22.49 0.47
CA GLY A 351 -0.72 -21.66 0.37
C GLY A 351 -0.88 -21.11 -1.03
N LEU A 352 -2.13 -21.00 -1.48
CA LEU A 352 -2.45 -20.26 -2.69
C LEU A 352 -3.58 -19.28 -2.37
N ARG A 353 -3.30 -18.00 -2.55
CA ARG A 353 -4.22 -16.90 -2.28
C ARG A 353 -4.35 -16.01 -3.51
N ALA A 354 -5.36 -15.17 -3.55
CA ALA A 354 -5.58 -14.26 -4.67
C ALA A 354 -6.15 -12.91 -4.23
N LEU A 355 -5.86 -11.88 -5.01
CA LEU A 355 -6.63 -10.63 -5.04
C LEU A 355 -7.59 -10.71 -6.23
N ASN A 356 -8.86 -10.36 -6.00
CA ASN A 356 -9.81 -10.17 -7.09
C ASN A 356 -9.49 -8.89 -7.89
N PRO A 357 -10.01 -8.77 -9.12
CA PRO A 357 -9.68 -7.67 -10.02
C PRO A 357 -9.96 -6.29 -9.41
N VAL A 358 -9.15 -5.33 -9.83
CA VAL A 358 -9.38 -3.89 -9.66
C VAL A 358 -9.30 -3.25 -11.03
N ALA A 359 -9.90 -2.08 -11.20
CA ALA A 359 -9.77 -1.31 -12.44
C ALA A 359 -8.29 -1.11 -12.78
N GLU A 360 -7.92 -1.22 -14.05
CA GLU A 360 -6.54 -1.10 -14.51
C GLU A 360 -5.93 0.26 -14.15
N GLU A 361 -6.73 1.33 -14.29
CA GLU A 361 -6.35 2.69 -13.87
C GLU A 361 -5.98 2.74 -12.39
N GLU A 362 -6.76 2.10 -11.52
CA GLU A 362 -6.49 2.04 -10.08
C GLU A 362 -5.29 1.16 -9.74
N GLN A 363 -5.12 0.03 -10.42
CA GLN A 363 -3.96 -0.85 -10.23
C GLN A 363 -2.64 -0.15 -10.58
N ASN A 364 -2.68 0.72 -11.60
CA ASN A 364 -1.50 1.38 -12.13
C ASN A 364 -1.09 2.61 -11.31
N LYS A 365 -1.89 3.08 -10.36
CA LYS A 365 -1.53 4.18 -9.44
C LYS A 365 -0.41 3.77 -8.49
N LEU A 366 0.37 4.76 -8.05
CA LEU A 366 1.30 4.57 -6.93
C LEU A 366 0.49 4.66 -5.63
N SER A 367 0.33 3.54 -4.94
CA SER A 367 -0.41 3.45 -3.68
C SER A 367 0.51 2.87 -2.61
N ILE A 368 0.59 3.54 -1.46
CA ILE A 368 1.28 3.02 -0.26
C ILE A 368 0.29 3.06 0.90
N ASP A 369 0.10 1.92 1.54
CA ASP A 369 -0.73 1.70 2.74
C ASP A 369 0.15 1.28 3.92
N SER A 370 -0.23 1.65 5.14
CA SER A 370 0.39 1.20 6.39
C SER A 370 -0.68 0.87 7.42
N GLU A 371 -0.50 -0.22 8.15
CA GLU A 371 -1.47 -0.69 9.15
C GLU A 371 -1.58 0.27 10.35
N MET A 372 -0.52 1.02 10.68
CA MET A 372 -0.54 1.96 11.80
C MET A 372 0.51 3.08 11.69
N GLY A 373 0.14 4.28 12.10
CA GLY A 373 1.02 5.42 12.37
C GLY A 373 0.25 6.56 13.06
N ASN A 374 0.89 7.72 13.28
CA ASN A 374 0.33 8.82 14.08
C ASN A 374 0.35 10.20 13.41
#